data_AF-A0A1W1W4T6-F1
#
_entry.id   AF-A0A1W1W4T6-F1
#
_cell.length_a   1.000
_cell.length_b   1.000
_cell.length_c   1.000
_cell.angle_alpha   90.00
_cell.angle_beta   90.00
_cell.angle_gamma   90.00
#
_symmetry.space_group_name_H-M   'P 1'
#
loop_
_entity.id
_entity.type
_entity.pdbx_description
1 polymer ?
#
loop_
_entity_poly.entity_id
_entity_poly.type
_entity_poly.pdbx_seq_one_letter_code
_entity_poly.pdbx_strand_id
1 'polypeptide(L)'
;MPTLQMAQAETPAEANKRLFDRSIDELNFRTMENVYDKSFTRRKFPVTLRTYQARREFDDFNNNADLKRLFQNYNDVSERFKNRFGKGRRDLAEFQKQLNSVLIDKNFEFFIRVLPRDERVALIRSLQRTIKQAAAQFNASEDPAPEDVAADGAAVPPADVDAEPDAAAAPVAPIEDPTPQSEAGALEPTPATPTPARHDWVDYFTLLLAGTSTLLLVYLIVSVLPDLRARIDGLADEIDPQAERRTPRRDAMDLPEDRYEEEDN
;
A
#
# COMPACT_ATOMS: atom_id res chain seq x y z
N MET A 1 13.04 -9.11 -58.56
CA MET A 1 13.59 -8.16 -57.56
C MET A 1 12.98 -8.51 -56.21
N PRO A 2 13.69 -9.18 -55.30
CA PRO A 2 13.18 -9.41 -53.96
C PRO A 2 13.43 -8.14 -53.15
N THR A 3 12.36 -7.50 -52.69
CA THR A 3 12.43 -6.40 -51.74
C THR A 3 12.79 -6.98 -50.38
N LEU A 4 14.04 -6.78 -49.96
CA LEU A 4 14.47 -6.90 -48.56
C LEU A 4 13.62 -5.93 -47.73
N GLN A 5 12.56 -6.45 -47.11
CA GLN A 5 11.90 -5.77 -46.01
C GLN A 5 12.93 -5.67 -44.88
N MET A 6 13.60 -4.52 -44.78
CA MET A 6 14.26 -4.12 -43.55
C MET A 6 13.18 -4.11 -42.47
N ALA A 7 13.17 -5.13 -41.62
CA ALA A 7 12.52 -5.03 -40.32
C ALA A 7 13.16 -3.83 -39.63
N GLN A 8 12.43 -2.72 -39.54
CA GLN A 8 12.83 -1.61 -38.69
C GLN A 8 12.96 -2.16 -37.28
N ALA A 9 14.20 -2.27 -36.80
CA ALA A 9 14.46 -2.68 -35.43
C ALA A 9 13.74 -1.67 -34.52
N GLU A 10 12.84 -2.19 -33.70
CA GLU A 10 12.09 -1.39 -32.73
C GLU A 10 13.08 -0.64 -31.83
N THR A 11 12.85 0.66 -31.63
CA THR A 11 13.69 1.44 -30.73
C THR A 11 13.54 0.91 -29.29
N PRO A 12 14.59 0.91 -28.46
CA PRO A 12 14.48 0.47 -27.06
C PRO A 12 13.37 1.20 -26.29
N ALA A 13 13.15 2.47 -26.62
CA ALA A 13 12.07 3.29 -26.07
C ALA A 13 10.68 2.73 -26.38
N GLU A 14 10.43 2.34 -27.63
CA GLU A 14 9.19 1.72 -28.06
C GLU A 14 9.01 0.34 -27.40
N ALA A 15 10.09 -0.44 -27.29
CA ALA A 15 10.05 -1.74 -26.63
C ALA A 15 9.70 -1.60 -25.13
N ASN A 16 10.33 -0.65 -24.42
CA ASN A 16 10.03 -0.33 -23.03
C ASN A 16 8.60 0.18 -22.86
N LYS A 17 8.10 0.96 -23.82
CA LYS A 17 6.72 1.43 -23.85
C LYS A 17 5.73 0.27 -24.01
N ARG A 18 5.96 -0.64 -24.95
CA ARG A 18 5.13 -1.84 -25.14
C ARG A 18 5.18 -2.76 -23.93
N LEU A 19 6.35 -2.90 -23.30
CA LEU A 19 6.50 -3.63 -22.05
C LEU A 19 5.67 -3.00 -20.92
N PHE A 20 5.68 -1.67 -20.80
CA PHE A 20 4.86 -0.96 -19.83
C PHE A 20 3.37 -1.22 -20.08
N ASP A 21 2.90 -1.03 -21.31
CA ASP A 21 1.49 -1.19 -21.65
C ASP A 21 1.00 -2.63 -21.43
N ARG A 22 1.84 -3.63 -21.77
CA ARG A 22 1.59 -5.05 -21.48
C ARG A 22 1.55 -5.32 -19.97
N SER A 23 2.43 -4.68 -19.21
CA SER A 23 2.47 -4.82 -17.75
C SER A 23 1.21 -4.26 -17.10
N ILE A 24 0.71 -3.11 -17.57
CA ILE A 24 -0.57 -2.56 -17.14
C ILE A 24 -1.71 -3.53 -17.44
N ASP A 25 -1.74 -4.11 -18.64
CA ASP A 25 -2.75 -5.10 -19.03
C ASP A 25 -2.72 -6.35 -18.14
N GLU A 26 -1.53 -6.85 -17.81
CA GLU A 26 -1.36 -8.01 -16.92
C GLU A 26 -1.76 -7.68 -15.48
N LEU A 27 -1.41 -6.49 -14.97
CA LEU A 27 -1.82 -6.04 -13.63
C LEU A 27 -3.34 -5.93 -13.54
N ASN A 28 -3.98 -5.33 -14.54
CA ASN A 28 -5.43 -5.23 -14.62
C ASN A 28 -6.07 -6.63 -14.70
N PHE A 29 -5.58 -7.48 -15.61
CA PHE A 29 -6.05 -8.86 -15.76
C PHE A 29 -6.02 -9.62 -14.42
N ARG A 30 -4.88 -9.64 -13.72
CA ARG A 30 -4.76 -10.35 -12.43
C ARG A 30 -5.65 -9.78 -11.35
N THR A 31 -5.83 -8.47 -11.34
CA THR A 31 -6.72 -7.79 -10.39
C THR A 31 -8.16 -8.22 -10.63
N MET A 32 -8.63 -8.16 -11.87
CA MET A 32 -9.97 -8.59 -12.26
C MET A 32 -10.19 -10.09 -12.06
N GLU A 33 -9.21 -10.92 -12.43
CA GLU A 33 -9.23 -12.36 -12.22
C GLU A 33 -9.46 -12.69 -10.75
N ASN A 34 -8.69 -12.09 -9.85
CA ASN A 34 -8.81 -12.35 -8.42
C ASN A 34 -10.18 -11.89 -7.88
N VAL A 35 -10.64 -10.68 -8.22
CA VAL A 35 -11.94 -10.18 -7.78
C VAL A 35 -13.09 -11.02 -8.33
N TYR A 36 -13.01 -11.44 -9.59
CA TYR A 36 -14.06 -12.23 -10.25
C TYR A 36 -14.14 -13.63 -9.64
N ASP A 37 -12.99 -14.31 -9.53
CA ASP A 37 -12.91 -15.67 -8.98
C ASP A 37 -13.36 -15.76 -7.52
N LYS A 38 -13.28 -14.65 -6.78
CA LYS A 38 -13.78 -14.57 -5.40
C LYS A 38 -15.25 -14.19 -5.34
N SER A 39 -15.75 -13.44 -6.33
CA SER A 39 -17.17 -13.11 -6.48
C SER A 39 -17.99 -14.31 -6.97
N PHE A 40 -17.38 -15.21 -7.75
CA PHE A 40 -18.03 -16.39 -8.32
C PHE A 40 -17.32 -17.69 -7.93
N THR A 41 -18.01 -18.54 -7.17
CA THR A 41 -17.42 -19.82 -6.69
C THR A 41 -17.34 -20.91 -7.76
N ARG A 42 -18.18 -20.85 -8.81
CA ARG A 42 -18.32 -21.89 -9.85
C ARG A 42 -17.82 -21.48 -11.22
N ARG A 43 -17.44 -20.21 -11.39
CA ARG A 43 -16.98 -19.65 -12.66
C ARG A 43 -15.59 -19.06 -12.48
N LYS A 44 -14.85 -19.00 -13.57
CA LYS A 44 -13.47 -18.51 -13.59
C LYS A 44 -13.34 -17.39 -14.59
N PHE A 45 -12.54 -16.40 -14.24
CA PHE A 45 -12.23 -15.33 -15.17
C PHE A 45 -11.43 -15.90 -16.35
N PRO A 46 -11.89 -15.78 -17.60
CA PRO A 46 -11.21 -16.43 -18.71
C PRO A 46 -9.81 -15.86 -18.95
N VAL A 47 -8.81 -16.74 -19.06
CA VAL A 47 -7.40 -16.36 -19.26
C VAL A 47 -7.17 -15.66 -20.61
N THR A 48 -8.12 -15.75 -21.54
CA THR A 48 -8.09 -15.06 -22.83
C THR A 48 -8.32 -13.55 -22.70
N LEU A 49 -8.83 -13.06 -21.57
CA LEU A 49 -9.18 -11.65 -21.35
C LEU A 49 -7.98 -10.77 -20.94
N ARG A 50 -6.82 -10.99 -21.55
CA ARG A 50 -5.59 -10.24 -21.21
C ARG A 50 -5.54 -8.83 -21.80
N THR A 51 -6.34 -8.55 -22.82
CA THR A 51 -6.38 -7.22 -23.44
C THR A 51 -7.57 -6.41 -22.93
N TYR A 52 -7.44 -5.08 -22.98
CA TYR A 52 -8.52 -4.17 -22.63
C TYR A 52 -9.82 -4.45 -23.41
N GLN A 53 -9.72 -4.67 -24.73
CA GLN A 53 -10.88 -4.92 -25.59
C GLN A 53 -11.60 -6.22 -25.22
N ALA A 54 -10.85 -7.30 -25.00
CA ALA A 54 -11.44 -8.58 -24.59
C ALA A 54 -12.22 -8.46 -23.28
N ARG A 55 -11.67 -7.74 -22.28
CA ARG A 55 -12.36 -7.49 -21.01
C ARG A 55 -13.60 -6.60 -21.17
N ARG A 56 -13.60 -5.70 -22.15
CA ARG A 56 -14.74 -4.82 -22.42
C ARG A 56 -15.92 -5.58 -23.03
N GLU A 57 -15.65 -6.58 -23.86
CA GLU A 57 -16.65 -7.45 -24.49
C GLU A 57 -17.17 -8.55 -23.56
N PHE A 58 -16.50 -8.78 -22.44
CA PHE A 58 -16.90 -9.78 -21.45
C PHE A 58 -18.22 -9.39 -20.75
N ASP A 59 -19.17 -10.32 -20.71
CA ASP A 59 -20.51 -10.10 -20.14
C ASP A 59 -20.98 -11.21 -19.18
N ASP A 60 -20.11 -12.14 -18.79
CA ASP A 60 -20.53 -13.26 -17.94
C ASP A 60 -20.53 -12.88 -16.45
N PHE A 61 -21.51 -12.07 -16.03
CA PHE A 61 -21.67 -11.59 -14.65
C PHE A 61 -22.90 -12.15 -13.91
N ASN A 62 -23.49 -13.24 -14.40
CA ASN A 62 -24.67 -13.89 -13.79
C ASN A 62 -25.83 -12.91 -13.49
N ASN A 63 -26.15 -12.03 -14.44
CA ASN A 63 -27.15 -10.95 -14.30
C ASN A 63 -26.86 -9.91 -13.19
N ASN A 64 -25.64 -9.85 -12.65
CA ASN A 64 -25.23 -8.80 -11.72
C ASN A 64 -24.75 -7.55 -12.48
N ALA A 65 -25.68 -6.64 -12.77
CA ALA A 65 -25.41 -5.41 -13.52
C ALA A 65 -24.43 -4.46 -12.79
N ASP A 66 -24.49 -4.41 -11.46
CA ASP A 66 -23.60 -3.56 -10.66
C ASP A 66 -22.16 -4.05 -10.72
N LEU A 67 -21.95 -5.37 -10.62
CA LEU A 67 -20.63 -5.98 -10.75
C LEU A 67 -20.07 -5.78 -12.16
N LYS A 68 -20.90 -5.98 -13.19
CA LYS A 68 -20.51 -5.69 -14.58
C LYS A 68 -20.03 -4.24 -14.72
N ARG A 69 -20.79 -3.29 -14.19
CA ARG A 69 -20.44 -1.86 -14.22
C ARG A 69 -19.15 -1.56 -13.47
N LEU A 70 -18.94 -2.19 -12.30
CA LEU A 70 -17.71 -2.06 -11.52
C LEU A 70 -16.47 -2.52 -12.32
N PHE A 71 -16.57 -3.68 -12.96
CA PHE A 71 -15.50 -4.23 -13.80
C PHE A 71 -15.22 -3.34 -15.02
N GLN A 72 -16.26 -2.90 -15.72
CA GLN A 72 -16.10 -2.01 -16.87
C GLN A 72 -15.46 -0.68 -16.49
N ASN A 73 -15.90 -0.06 -15.39
CA ASN A 73 -15.31 1.18 -14.88
C ASN A 73 -13.83 1.02 -14.53
N TYR A 74 -13.48 -0.05 -13.81
CA TYR A 74 -12.08 -0.33 -13.48
C TYR A 74 -11.25 -0.61 -14.75
N ASN A 75 -11.79 -1.31 -15.75
CA ASN A 75 -11.13 -1.53 -17.04
C ASN A 75 -10.74 -0.20 -17.69
N ASP A 76 -11.70 0.73 -17.76
CA ASP A 76 -11.50 2.04 -18.38
C ASP A 76 -10.49 2.90 -17.63
N VAL A 77 -10.51 2.86 -16.29
CA VAL A 77 -9.51 3.56 -15.47
C VAL A 77 -8.12 2.97 -15.67
N SER A 78 -8.00 1.65 -15.74
CA SER A 78 -6.72 0.96 -15.94
C SER A 78 -6.05 1.37 -17.27
N GLU A 79 -6.83 1.57 -18.33
CA GLU A 79 -6.32 1.94 -19.65
C GLU A 79 -5.67 3.32 -19.65
N ARG A 80 -6.14 4.22 -18.77
CA ARG A 80 -5.56 5.57 -18.63
C ARG A 80 -4.13 5.55 -18.11
N PHE A 81 -3.72 4.50 -17.39
CA PHE A 81 -2.35 4.37 -16.89
C PHE A 81 -1.34 4.15 -18.01
N LYS A 82 -1.74 3.50 -19.11
CA LYS A 82 -0.88 3.34 -20.29
C LYS A 82 -0.42 4.70 -20.80
N ASN A 83 -1.24 5.74 -20.72
CA ASN A 83 -0.86 7.08 -21.17
C ASN A 83 0.11 7.83 -20.23
N ARG A 84 0.57 7.24 -19.11
CA ARG A 84 1.47 7.91 -18.15
C ARG A 84 2.94 7.74 -18.52
N PHE A 85 3.35 6.53 -18.90
CA PHE A 85 4.74 6.26 -19.27
C PHE A 85 5.03 6.76 -20.69
N GLY A 86 6.14 7.49 -20.87
CA GLY A 86 6.59 8.04 -22.15
C GLY A 86 6.33 9.53 -22.37
N LYS A 87 5.67 10.23 -21.42
CA LYS A 87 5.42 11.69 -21.44
C LYS A 87 6.55 12.55 -20.83
N GLY A 88 7.63 11.92 -20.40
CA GLY A 88 8.75 12.57 -19.73
C GLY A 88 9.96 11.63 -19.70
N ARG A 89 10.64 11.55 -18.55
CA ARG A 89 11.75 10.61 -18.34
C ARG A 89 11.31 9.17 -18.64
N ARG A 90 12.15 8.44 -19.39
CA ARG A 90 11.95 7.04 -19.78
C ARG A 90 12.96 6.12 -19.10
N ASP A 91 13.32 6.44 -17.87
CA ASP A 91 14.24 5.64 -17.08
C ASP A 91 13.52 4.52 -16.33
N LEU A 92 14.31 3.60 -15.76
CA LEU A 92 13.81 2.49 -14.96
C LEU A 92 13.04 2.97 -13.72
N ALA A 93 13.50 4.06 -13.10
CA ALA A 93 12.90 4.61 -11.89
C ALA A 93 11.47 5.11 -12.15
N GLU A 94 11.25 5.85 -13.22
CA GLU A 94 9.93 6.33 -13.62
C GLU A 94 9.06 5.18 -14.12
N PHE A 95 9.62 4.20 -14.85
CA PHE A 95 8.89 2.98 -15.23
C PHE A 95 8.31 2.26 -14.00
N GLN A 96 9.15 2.00 -13.00
CA GLN A 96 8.72 1.34 -11.76
C GLN A 96 7.73 2.20 -10.97
N LYS A 97 7.98 3.50 -10.85
CA LYS A 97 7.12 4.43 -10.12
C LYS A 97 5.73 4.50 -10.75
N GLN A 98 5.65 4.60 -12.07
CA GLN A 98 4.36 4.66 -12.77
C GLN A 98 3.59 3.34 -12.66
N LEU A 99 4.26 2.18 -12.71
CA LEU A 99 3.60 0.90 -12.42
C LEU A 99 3.11 0.79 -10.98
N ASN A 100 3.93 1.19 -9.99
CA ASN A 100 3.53 1.17 -8.59
C ASN A 100 2.39 2.15 -8.28
N SER A 101 2.26 3.24 -9.05
CA SER A 101 1.16 4.19 -8.90
C SER A 101 -0.21 3.56 -9.10
N VAL A 102 -0.31 2.47 -9.86
CA VAL A 102 -1.55 1.69 -10.04
C VAL A 102 -2.03 1.11 -8.71
N LEU A 103 -1.09 0.63 -7.87
CA LEU A 103 -1.41 -0.03 -6.60
C LEU A 103 -1.82 0.94 -5.48
N ILE A 104 -1.48 2.22 -5.64
CA ILE A 104 -1.79 3.30 -4.67
C ILE A 104 -3.03 4.08 -5.13
N ASP A 105 -3.53 3.82 -6.34
CA ASP A 105 -4.68 4.53 -6.89
C ASP A 105 -5.97 4.20 -6.13
N LYS A 106 -6.78 5.23 -5.86
CA LYS A 106 -8.05 5.07 -5.14
C LYS A 106 -9.04 4.17 -5.86
N ASN A 107 -9.02 4.13 -7.19
CA ASN A 107 -9.92 3.26 -7.96
C ASN A 107 -9.49 1.80 -7.86
N PHE A 108 -8.17 1.53 -7.79
CA PHE A 108 -7.66 0.20 -7.51
C PHE A 108 -8.08 -0.25 -6.12
N GLU A 109 -7.84 0.58 -5.09
CA GLU A 109 -8.24 0.27 -3.71
C GLU A 109 -9.75 0.01 -3.60
N PHE A 110 -10.56 0.85 -4.23
CA PHE A 110 -12.02 0.69 -4.26
C PHE A 110 -12.43 -0.63 -4.92
N PHE A 111 -11.83 -0.98 -6.05
CA PHE A 111 -12.15 -2.20 -6.79
C PHE A 111 -11.82 -3.47 -5.99
N ILE A 112 -10.66 -3.50 -5.33
CA ILE A 112 -10.25 -4.67 -4.53
C ILE A 112 -10.92 -4.70 -3.15
N ARG A 113 -11.63 -3.66 -2.73
CA ARG A 113 -12.26 -3.58 -1.39
C ARG A 113 -13.25 -4.72 -1.14
N VAL A 114 -13.87 -5.25 -2.19
CA VAL A 114 -14.78 -6.40 -2.16
C VAL A 114 -14.09 -7.68 -1.68
N LEU A 115 -12.76 -7.77 -1.82
CA LEU A 115 -11.98 -8.92 -1.37
C LEU A 115 -11.76 -8.91 0.15
N PRO A 116 -11.70 -10.09 0.80
CA PRO A 116 -11.23 -10.23 2.18
C PRO A 116 -9.84 -9.63 2.37
N ARG A 117 -9.54 -9.17 3.60
CA ARG A 117 -8.27 -8.47 3.89
C ARG A 117 -7.04 -9.28 3.49
N ASP A 118 -7.02 -10.57 3.79
CA ASP A 118 -5.86 -11.43 3.51
C ASP A 118 -5.65 -11.62 2.00
N GLU A 119 -6.73 -11.76 1.24
CA GLU A 119 -6.72 -11.85 -0.22
C GLU A 119 -6.24 -10.53 -0.85
N ARG A 120 -6.66 -9.38 -0.32
CA ARG A 120 -6.15 -8.07 -0.77
C ARG A 120 -4.64 -7.97 -0.60
N VAL A 121 -4.12 -8.35 0.56
CA VAL A 121 -2.67 -8.32 0.83
C VAL A 121 -1.92 -9.31 -0.07
N ALA A 122 -2.45 -10.51 -0.27
CA ALA A 122 -1.88 -11.50 -1.17
C ALA A 122 -1.84 -11.01 -2.63
N LEU A 123 -2.95 -10.41 -3.10
CA LEU A 123 -3.06 -9.80 -4.42
C LEU A 123 -2.02 -8.69 -4.60
N ILE A 124 -1.96 -7.72 -3.69
CA ILE A 124 -0.99 -6.62 -3.75
C ILE A 124 0.45 -7.15 -3.83
N ARG A 125 0.82 -8.12 -2.99
CA ARG A 125 2.15 -8.75 -3.04
C ARG A 125 2.41 -9.46 -4.37
N SER A 126 1.40 -10.13 -4.93
CA SER A 126 1.52 -10.79 -6.23
C SER A 126 1.72 -9.78 -7.37
N LEU A 127 0.99 -8.67 -7.35
CA LEU A 127 1.11 -7.60 -8.33
C LEU A 127 2.47 -6.89 -8.21
N GLN A 128 2.95 -6.63 -6.99
CA GLN A 128 4.30 -6.12 -6.77
C GLN A 128 5.38 -7.04 -7.34
N ARG A 129 5.22 -8.37 -7.25
CA ARG A 129 6.14 -9.32 -7.90
C ARG A 129 6.08 -9.19 -9.42
N THR A 130 4.88 -9.06 -10.01
CA THR A 130 4.72 -8.81 -11.44
C THR A 130 5.41 -7.51 -11.87
N ILE A 131 5.29 -6.43 -11.08
CA ILE A 131 5.98 -5.15 -11.35
C ILE A 131 7.50 -5.35 -11.31
N LYS A 132 8.03 -6.09 -10.33
CA LYS A 132 9.47 -6.39 -10.25
C LYS A 132 9.95 -7.21 -11.45
N GLN A 133 9.15 -8.18 -11.91
CA GLN A 133 9.45 -8.97 -13.11
C GLN A 133 9.46 -8.10 -14.37
N ALA A 134 8.48 -7.20 -14.53
CA ALA A 134 8.44 -6.26 -15.62
C ALA A 134 9.64 -5.30 -15.60
N ALA A 135 10.01 -4.80 -14.42
CA ALA A 135 11.17 -3.93 -14.26
C ALA A 135 12.49 -4.64 -14.58
N ALA A 136 12.59 -5.95 -14.31
CA ALA A 136 13.75 -6.75 -14.70
C ALA A 136 13.84 -6.99 -16.22
N GLN A 137 12.73 -6.87 -16.95
CA GLN A 137 12.68 -6.97 -18.41
C GLN A 137 12.92 -5.62 -19.10
N PHE A 138 13.03 -4.53 -18.33
CA PHE A 138 13.26 -3.19 -18.85
C PHE A 138 14.62 -3.13 -19.54
N ASN A 139 14.64 -2.59 -20.76
CA ASN A 139 15.87 -2.42 -21.51
C ASN A 139 16.53 -1.08 -21.15
N ALA A 140 17.65 -1.15 -20.44
CA ALA A 140 18.39 0.01 -19.95
C ALA A 140 19.19 0.76 -21.02
N SER A 141 19.15 0.34 -22.29
CA SER A 141 19.89 0.98 -23.40
C SER A 141 19.45 2.42 -23.73
N GLU A 142 18.52 3.01 -22.96
CA GLU A 142 18.11 4.42 -23.03
C GLU A 142 18.32 5.15 -21.70
N ASP A 143 18.96 4.56 -20.68
CA ASP A 143 19.22 5.28 -19.41
C ASP A 143 20.18 6.45 -19.72
N PRO A 144 19.69 7.71 -19.79
CA PRO A 144 20.60 8.81 -20.00
C PRO A 144 21.42 8.90 -18.72
N ALA A 145 22.74 8.82 -18.85
CA ALA A 145 23.62 9.00 -17.72
C ALA A 145 23.20 10.30 -16.99
N PRO A 146 23.23 10.33 -15.65
CA PRO A 146 22.81 11.50 -14.86
C PRO A 146 23.59 12.78 -15.22
N GLU A 147 24.65 12.66 -16.01
CA GLU A 147 25.49 13.72 -16.55
C GLU A 147 24.77 14.56 -17.63
N ASP A 148 23.87 13.99 -18.43
CA ASP A 148 23.18 14.71 -19.53
C ASP A 148 22.01 15.60 -19.04
N VAL A 149 21.58 15.44 -17.78
CA VAL A 149 20.57 16.31 -17.15
C VAL A 149 21.20 17.37 -16.25
N ALA A 150 22.48 17.19 -15.89
CA ALA A 150 23.26 18.18 -15.14
C ALA A 150 23.93 19.22 -16.05
N ALA A 151 24.00 18.97 -17.37
CA ALA A 151 24.73 19.82 -18.31
C ALA A 151 23.98 21.09 -18.78
N ASP A 152 22.69 21.26 -18.47
CA ASP A 152 21.88 22.40 -18.98
C ASP A 152 21.49 23.43 -17.90
N GLY A 153 22.31 23.58 -16.86
CA GLY A 153 21.94 24.46 -15.74
C GLY A 153 23.06 24.88 -14.80
N ALA A 154 24.20 25.38 -15.32
CA ALA A 154 24.98 26.50 -14.76
C ALA A 154 26.41 26.49 -15.30
N ALA A 155 26.66 27.33 -16.30
CA ALA A 155 28.01 27.78 -16.65
C ALA A 155 28.39 28.98 -15.77
N VAL A 156 29.44 28.87 -14.94
CA VAL A 156 30.37 29.95 -14.49
C VAL A 156 31.72 29.27 -14.10
N PRO A 157 32.90 29.85 -14.42
CA PRO A 157 34.07 29.16 -15.02
C PRO A 157 35.24 28.87 -14.01
N PRO A 158 36.38 28.29 -14.46
CA PRO A 158 37.31 27.52 -13.61
C PRO A 158 38.40 28.38 -12.97
N ALA A 159 38.90 27.93 -11.81
CA ALA A 159 40.16 28.39 -11.24
C ALA A 159 41.14 27.21 -11.17
N ASP A 160 42.14 27.32 -12.03
CA ASP A 160 43.51 26.80 -12.05
C ASP A 160 43.88 25.44 -11.44
N VAL A 161 44.59 24.75 -12.33
CA VAL A 161 45.36 23.51 -12.21
C VAL A 161 46.63 23.76 -11.40
N ASP A 162 47.02 22.82 -10.54
CA ASP A 162 48.42 22.39 -10.49
C ASP A 162 48.54 20.94 -10.02
N ALA A 163 49.59 20.30 -10.54
CA ALA A 163 49.70 18.88 -10.86
C ALA A 163 50.04 17.92 -9.69
N GLU A 164 49.57 16.67 -9.88
CA GLU A 164 50.12 15.34 -9.56
C GLU A 164 51.64 15.22 -9.23
N PRO A 165 52.15 14.02 -8.81
CA PRO A 165 51.67 13.00 -7.88
C PRO A 165 52.84 12.54 -6.94
N ASP A 166 52.66 11.44 -6.20
CA ASP A 166 53.66 10.35 -5.99
C ASP A 166 53.90 9.86 -4.53
N ALA A 167 53.96 8.53 -4.45
CA ALA A 167 54.62 7.61 -3.52
C ALA A 167 54.67 7.80 -1.98
N ALA A 168 54.14 6.74 -1.32
CA ALA A 168 54.80 5.94 -0.27
C ALA A 168 55.16 6.56 1.10
N ALA A 169 54.45 6.12 2.16
CA ALA A 169 55.01 5.37 3.30
C ALA A 169 54.02 5.37 4.49
N ALA A 170 53.60 4.19 4.93
CA ALA A 170 53.08 3.94 6.28
C ALA A 170 54.26 3.82 7.28
N PRO A 171 54.10 3.49 8.58
CA PRO A 171 52.95 3.54 9.51
C PRO A 171 53.35 4.21 10.86
N VAL A 172 52.47 4.18 11.88
CA VAL A 172 52.73 3.78 13.30
C VAL A 172 51.57 4.27 14.19
N ALA A 173 50.82 3.32 14.75
CA ALA A 173 49.90 3.48 15.88
C ALA A 173 50.69 3.29 17.21
N PRO A 174 50.11 3.20 18.45
CA PRO A 174 48.71 3.29 18.90
C PRO A 174 48.57 4.00 20.30
N ILE A 175 47.43 3.81 21.01
CA ILE A 175 47.23 3.88 22.49
C ILE A 175 46.92 5.31 23.02
N GLU A 176 45.93 5.65 23.88
CA GLU A 176 44.94 5.01 24.77
C GLU A 176 43.85 6.05 25.12
N ASP A 177 42.62 5.62 25.42
CA ASP A 177 41.59 6.36 26.20
C ASP A 177 41.76 5.90 27.68
N PRO A 178 41.56 6.69 28.77
CA PRO A 178 40.27 7.32 29.11
C PRO A 178 40.31 8.66 29.93
N THR A 179 39.17 9.38 29.92
CA THR A 179 38.53 10.32 30.91
C THR A 179 39.06 10.41 32.38
N PRO A 180 38.68 11.40 33.26
CA PRO A 180 37.87 12.64 33.14
C PRO A 180 38.34 13.89 33.98
N GLN A 181 37.59 15.00 33.87
CA GLN A 181 37.24 15.99 34.94
C GLN A 181 38.17 17.19 35.31
N SER A 182 37.80 18.36 34.77
CA SER A 182 37.33 19.62 35.40
C SER A 182 38.15 20.44 36.43
N GLU A 183 37.88 21.77 36.34
CA GLU A 183 38.18 22.92 37.22
C GLU A 183 39.50 23.67 36.97
N ALA A 184 39.60 25.00 36.93
CA ALA A 184 38.66 26.12 36.91
C ALA A 184 39.46 27.39 36.55
N GLY A 185 38.83 28.39 35.95
CA GLY A 185 39.44 29.69 35.68
C GLY A 185 38.40 30.69 35.16
N ALA A 186 37.66 31.27 36.10
CA ALA A 186 36.60 32.24 35.87
C ALA A 186 37.09 33.53 35.19
N LEU A 187 36.21 34.16 34.40
CA LEU A 187 35.95 35.62 34.43
C LEU A 187 34.65 35.95 33.65
N GLU A 188 33.70 36.47 34.43
CA GLU A 188 32.60 37.41 34.14
C GLU A 188 31.25 36.98 33.49
N PRO A 189 30.11 37.36 34.13
CA PRO A 189 28.75 37.05 33.67
C PRO A 189 28.24 38.13 32.72
N THR A 190 28.00 37.78 31.47
CA THR A 190 27.24 38.64 30.56
C THR A 190 25.75 38.54 30.90
N PRO A 191 25.00 39.65 31.03
CA PRO A 191 23.58 39.61 31.37
C PRO A 191 22.81 38.83 30.31
N ALA A 192 22.15 37.76 30.76
CA ALA A 192 21.20 36.99 29.97
C ALA A 192 20.08 37.93 29.51
N THR A 193 20.21 38.44 28.30
CA THR A 193 19.10 39.03 27.56
C THR A 193 18.05 37.93 27.45
N PRO A 194 16.77 38.18 27.77
CA PRO A 194 15.72 37.19 27.56
C PRO A 194 15.63 36.94 26.07
N THR A 195 16.29 35.89 25.58
CA THR A 195 16.10 35.40 24.23
C THR A 195 14.61 35.09 24.10
N PRO A 196 13.88 35.70 23.15
CA PRO A 196 12.51 35.29 22.91
C PRO A 196 12.57 33.80 22.62
N ALA A 197 11.77 33.00 23.35
CA ALA A 197 11.73 31.55 23.20
C ALA A 197 11.55 31.24 21.71
N ARG A 198 12.66 30.89 21.03
CA ARG A 198 12.63 30.46 19.64
C ARG A 198 11.95 29.11 19.68
N HIS A 199 10.66 29.11 19.42
CA HIS A 199 9.92 27.87 19.29
C HIS A 199 10.47 27.21 18.03
N ASP A 200 11.21 26.13 18.25
CA ASP A 200 11.81 25.39 17.16
C ASP A 200 10.71 24.71 16.37
N TRP A 201 10.95 24.49 15.07
CA TRP A 201 10.02 23.74 14.23
C TRP A 201 9.65 22.38 14.81
N VAL A 202 10.58 21.79 15.57
CA VAL A 202 10.37 20.56 16.33
C VAL A 202 9.26 20.73 17.39
N ASP A 203 9.17 21.87 18.07
CA ASP A 203 8.10 22.14 19.04
C ASP A 203 6.73 22.27 18.38
N TYR A 204 6.66 22.83 17.17
CA TYR A 204 5.42 22.84 16.39
C TYR A 204 5.02 21.45 15.92
N PHE A 205 5.99 20.62 15.53
CA PHE A 205 5.73 19.22 15.17
C PHE A 205 5.29 18.39 16.36
N THR A 206 5.91 18.55 17.53
CA THR A 206 5.50 17.85 18.75
C THR A 206 4.13 18.33 19.22
N LEU A 207 3.82 19.62 19.12
CA LEU A 207 2.50 20.17 19.42
C LEU A 207 1.43 19.64 18.46
N LEU A 208 1.71 19.58 17.16
CA LEU A 208 0.79 19.04 16.15
C LEU A 208 0.57 17.54 16.38
N LEU A 209 1.64 16.80 16.68
CA LEU A 209 1.57 15.36 16.97
C LEU A 209 0.80 15.10 18.28
N ALA A 210 1.04 15.89 19.33
CA ALA A 210 0.30 15.82 20.58
C ALA A 210 -1.17 16.18 20.38
N GLY A 211 -1.46 17.22 19.58
CA GLY A 211 -2.82 17.65 19.26
C GLY A 211 -3.59 16.60 18.47
N THR A 212 -2.98 16.02 17.43
CA THR A 212 -3.57 14.94 16.64
C THR A 212 -3.76 13.66 17.47
N SER A 213 -2.79 13.30 18.31
CA SER A 213 -2.93 12.17 19.25
C SER A 213 -4.08 12.39 20.24
N THR A 214 -4.24 13.60 20.76
CA THR A 214 -5.31 13.93 21.70
C THR A 214 -6.67 13.92 21.01
N LEU A 215 -6.76 14.47 19.79
CA LEU A 215 -7.99 14.41 18.98
C LEU A 215 -8.39 12.97 18.63
N LEU A 216 -7.41 12.11 18.31
CA LEU A 216 -7.65 10.71 18.02
C LEU A 216 -8.15 9.96 19.27
N LEU A 217 -7.61 10.26 20.45
CA LEU A 217 -8.10 9.73 21.73
C LEU A 217 -9.55 10.16 22.00
N VAL A 218 -9.85 11.46 21.84
CA VAL A 218 -11.23 11.98 22.02
C VAL A 218 -12.18 11.33 21.02
N TYR A 219 -11.76 11.18 19.76
CA TYR A 219 -12.55 10.50 18.73
C TYR A 219 -12.84 9.05 19.12
N LEU A 220 -11.85 8.30 19.61
CA LEU A 220 -12.05 6.94 20.10
C LEU A 220 -13.06 6.88 21.25
N ILE A 221 -12.99 7.82 22.19
CA ILE A 221 -13.90 7.87 23.34
C ILE A 221 -15.33 8.23 22.94
N VAL A 222 -15.50 9.23 22.07
CA VAL A 222 -16.83 9.77 21.73
C VAL A 222 -17.54 8.96 20.65
N SER A 223 -16.79 8.32 19.75
CA SER A 223 -17.40 7.60 18.61
C SER A 223 -17.23 6.09 18.68
N VAL A 224 -16.02 5.60 18.95
CA VAL A 224 -15.69 4.18 18.81
C VAL A 224 -16.12 3.38 20.04
N LEU A 225 -15.86 3.88 21.25
CA LEU A 225 -16.29 3.26 22.50
C LEU A 225 -17.81 3.07 22.61
N PRO A 226 -18.67 4.07 22.31
CA PRO A 226 -20.12 3.87 22.36
C PRO A 226 -20.62 2.95 21.24
N ASP A 227 -20.05 2.97 20.03
CA ASP A 227 -20.43 2.03 18.97
C ASP A 227 -20.06 0.58 19.32
N LEU A 228 -18.87 0.37 19.89
CA LEU A 228 -18.46 -0.95 20.39
C LEU A 228 -19.33 -1.41 21.56
N ARG A 229 -19.67 -0.51 22.49
CA ARG A 229 -20.57 -0.81 23.61
C ARG A 229 -21.96 -1.16 23.11
N ALA A 230 -22.53 -0.40 22.18
CA ALA A 230 -23.83 -0.69 21.58
C ALA A 230 -23.86 -2.04 20.85
N ARG A 231 -22.76 -2.42 20.18
CA ARG A 231 -22.63 -3.73 19.53
C ARG A 231 -22.50 -4.88 20.53
N ILE A 232 -21.75 -4.68 21.62
CA ILE A 232 -21.62 -5.68 22.69
C ILE A 232 -22.95 -5.84 23.43
N ASP A 233 -23.62 -4.74 23.78
CA ASP A 233 -24.93 -4.76 24.42
C ASP A 233 -25.98 -5.39 23.49
N GLY A 234 -25.94 -5.09 22.18
CA GLY A 234 -26.81 -5.74 21.19
C GLY A 234 -26.53 -7.23 21.00
N LEU A 235 -25.28 -7.67 21.12
CA LEU A 235 -24.93 -9.10 21.11
C LEU A 235 -25.32 -9.81 22.42
N ALA A 236 -25.23 -9.12 23.56
CA ALA A 236 -25.72 -9.63 24.85
C ALA A 236 -27.24 -9.80 24.83
N ASP A 237 -27.97 -8.82 24.29
CA ASP A 237 -29.42 -8.87 24.03
C ASP A 237 -29.81 -9.88 22.95
N GLU A 238 -28.89 -10.42 22.15
CA GLU A 238 -29.15 -11.52 21.21
C GLU A 238 -28.88 -12.90 21.84
N ILE A 239 -28.02 -12.96 22.86
CA ILE A 239 -27.73 -14.16 23.65
C ILE A 239 -28.85 -14.42 24.68
N ASP A 240 -29.41 -13.39 25.30
CA ASP A 240 -30.51 -13.53 26.29
C ASP A 240 -31.85 -14.07 25.73
N PRO A 241 -32.32 -13.74 24.51
CA PRO A 241 -33.54 -14.32 23.93
C PRO A 241 -33.37 -15.78 23.47
N GLN A 242 -32.14 -16.32 23.45
CA GLN A 242 -31.93 -17.76 23.31
C GLN A 242 -32.12 -18.53 24.63
N ALA A 243 -32.07 -17.87 25.79
CA ALA A 243 -32.42 -18.47 27.08
C ALA A 243 -33.94 -18.59 27.24
N GLU A 244 -34.71 -17.61 26.76
CA GLU A 244 -36.19 -17.61 26.83
C GLU A 244 -36.87 -18.52 25.78
N ARG A 245 -36.15 -18.96 24.74
CA ARG A 245 -36.67 -19.90 23.72
C ARG A 245 -36.40 -21.38 24.02
N ARG A 246 -35.88 -21.70 25.20
CA ARG A 246 -35.90 -23.09 25.71
C ARG A 246 -37.28 -23.36 26.31
N THR A 247 -38.18 -23.87 25.47
CA THR A 247 -39.30 -24.79 25.77
C THR A 247 -39.88 -24.79 27.20
N PRO A 248 -41.21 -24.66 27.38
CA PRO A 248 -41.83 -24.98 28.67
C PRO A 248 -41.63 -26.48 28.93
N ARG A 249 -40.68 -26.77 29.82
CA ARG A 249 -40.40 -28.12 30.30
C ARG A 249 -41.57 -28.55 31.17
N ARG A 250 -42.45 -29.33 30.55
CA ARG A 250 -43.33 -30.29 31.21
C ARG A 250 -42.49 -31.08 32.24
N ASP A 251 -43.08 -31.31 33.41
CA ASP A 251 -42.60 -32.11 34.56
C ASP A 251 -42.04 -31.35 35.77
N ALA A 252 -42.97 -30.93 36.63
CA ALA A 252 -42.98 -31.27 38.05
C ALA A 252 -44.44 -31.66 38.35
N MET A 253 -44.84 -32.94 38.30
CA MET A 253 -44.80 -33.86 39.45
C MET A 253 -45.13 -33.12 40.76
N ASP A 254 -46.39 -32.70 40.85
CA ASP A 254 -47.03 -32.37 42.12
C ASP A 254 -47.39 -33.68 42.83
N LEU A 255 -47.18 -33.69 44.13
CA LEU A 255 -46.95 -34.84 44.99
C LEU A 255 -48.14 -35.84 45.06
N PRO A 256 -47.88 -37.16 45.24
CA PRO A 256 -48.89 -38.11 45.68
C PRO A 256 -49.36 -37.75 47.10
N GLU A 257 -50.65 -37.53 47.28
CA GLU A 257 -51.29 -37.35 48.57
C GLU A 257 -51.04 -38.57 49.47
N ASP A 258 -50.45 -38.33 50.64
CA ASP A 258 -50.40 -39.24 51.78
C ASP A 258 -51.82 -39.75 52.09
N ARG A 259 -52.15 -40.95 51.61
CA ARG A 259 -53.31 -41.71 52.05
C ARG A 259 -52.79 -42.94 52.79
N TYR A 260 -52.62 -42.79 54.10
CA TYR A 260 -52.48 -43.91 55.02
C TYR A 260 -53.80 -44.69 55.01
N GLU A 261 -53.87 -45.77 54.23
CA GLU A 261 -54.80 -46.86 54.53
C GLU A 261 -54.14 -47.70 55.64
N GLU A 262 -54.62 -47.49 56.86
CA GLU A 262 -54.39 -48.38 58.00
C GLU A 262 -55.10 -49.72 57.71
N GLU A 263 -54.31 -50.76 57.43
CA GLU A 263 -54.75 -52.15 57.39
C GLU A 263 -54.48 -52.81 58.77
N ASP A 264 -55.53 -53.43 59.31
CA ASP A 264 -55.61 -54.44 60.37
C ASP A 264 -55.56 -54.04 61.88
N ASN A 265 -56.76 -53.81 62.46
CA ASN A 265 -57.31 -54.64 63.56
C ASN A 265 -58.83 -54.47 63.76
#